data_AF-A0AA94SB73-F1
#
_entry.id   AF-A0AA94SB73-F1
#
_cell.length_a   1.000
_cell.length_b   1.000
_cell.length_c   1.000
_cell.angle_alpha   90.00
_cell.angle_beta   90.00
_cell.angle_gamma   90.00
#
_symmetry.space_group_name_H-M   'P 1'
#
loop_
_entity.id
_entity.type
_entity.pdbx_description
1 polymer ?
#
loop_
_entity_poly.entity_id
_entity_poly.type
_entity_poly.pdbx_seq_one_letter_code
_entity_poly.pdbx_strand_id
1 'polypeptide(L)' 'MMEMLRIILFIFAPVIAYHLCLLLLPSVIDWLYIIYNILLMISLWFAAYFIGEIKKDDI' A
#
# COMPACT_ATOMS: atom_id res chain seq x y z
N MET A 1 -16.05 -5.32 -9.17
CA MET A 1 -14.77 -5.40 -9.95
C MET A 1 -13.86 -4.19 -9.72
N MET A 2 -14.34 -2.95 -9.89
CA MET A 2 -13.54 -1.73 -9.67
C MET A 2 -13.03 -1.57 -8.22
N GLU A 3 -13.80 -2.01 -7.23
CA GLU A 3 -13.44 -1.89 -5.81
C GLU A 3 -12.30 -2.82 -5.41
N MET A 4 -12.34 -4.07 -5.89
CA MET A 4 -11.28 -5.05 -5.71
C MET A 4 -9.97 -4.57 -6.35
N LEU A 5 -10.06 -3.96 -7.54
CA LEU A 5 -8.91 -3.35 -8.22
C LEU A 5 -8.30 -2.22 -7.38
N ARG A 6 -9.14 -1.35 -6.79
CA ARG A 6 -8.70 -0.25 -5.92
C ARG A 6 -7.92 -0.78 -4.70
N ILE A 7 -8.41 -1.85 -4.08
CA ILE A 7 -7.75 -2.49 -2.92
C ILE A 7 -6.37 -3.02 -3.29
N ILE A 8 -6.27 -3.71 -4.42
CA ILE A 8 -4.99 -4.23 -4.93
C ILE A 8 -4.02 -3.07 -5.19
N LEU A 9 -4.48 -1.99 -5.84
CA LEU A 9 -3.66 -0.82 -6.12
C LEU A 9 -3.13 -0.13 -4.86
N PHE A 10 -3.90 -0.08 -3.77
CA PHE A 10 -3.44 0.50 -2.49
C PHE A 10 -2.25 -0.23 -1.88
N ILE A 11 -2.18 -1.56 -2.04
CA ILE A 11 -1.07 -2.37 -1.55
C ILE A 11 0.19 -2.15 -2.38
N PHE A 12 0.04 -2.04 -3.70
CA PHE A 12 1.19 -1.85 -4.61
C PHE A 12 1.73 -0.43 -4.62
N ALA A 13 0.92 0.60 -4.32
CA ALA A 13 1.34 1.99 -4.30
C ALA A 13 2.61 2.27 -3.46
N PRO A 14 2.71 1.86 -2.17
CA PRO A 14 3.92 2.09 -1.37
C PRO A 14 5.14 1.33 -1.90
N VAL A 15 4.94 0.15 -2.51
CA VAL A 15 6.02 -0.64 -3.12
C VAL A 15 6.61 0.10 -4.32
N ILE A 16 5.75 0.60 -5.21
CA ILE A 16 6.17 1.34 -6.41
C ILE A 16 6.87 2.63 -6.00
N ALA A 17 6.30 3.38 -5.05
CA ALA A 17 6.89 4.61 -4.53
C ALA A 17 8.27 4.37 -3.92
N TYR A 18 8.46 3.29 -3.13
CA TYR A 18 9.75 2.94 -2.55
C TYR A 18 10.83 2.68 -3.61
N HIS A 19 10.52 1.87 -4.64
CA HIS A 19 11.49 1.56 -5.69
C HIS A 19 11.85 2.79 -6.53
N LEU A 20 10.87 3.64 -6.85
CA LEU A 20 11.12 4.91 -7.53
C LEU A 20 11.99 5.85 -6.68
N CYS A 21 11.72 5.96 -5.38
CA CYS A 21 12.54 6.76 -4.48
C CYS A 21 13.96 6.22 -4.35
N LEU A 22 14.15 4.90 -4.31
CA LEU A 22 15.47 4.28 -4.21
C LEU A 22 16.32 4.49 -5.47
N LEU A 23 15.68 4.53 -6.65
CA LEU A 23 16.32 4.91 -7.91
C LEU A 23 16.82 6.36 -7.91
N LEU A 24 16.05 7.28 -7.31
CA LEU A 24 16.35 8.72 -7.31
C LEU A 24 17.31 9.14 -6.18
N LEU A 25 17.18 8.50 -5.02
CA LEU A 25 17.84 8.89 -3.77
C LEU A 25 18.41 7.66 -3.04
N PRO A 26 19.43 6.99 -3.60
CA PRO A 26 19.99 5.77 -3.02
C PRO A 26 20.74 6.00 -1.70
N SER A 27 21.11 7.24 -1.37
CA SER A 27 21.85 7.58 -0.14
C SER A 27 21.00 7.55 1.13
N VAL A 28 19.68 7.47 1.03
CA VAL A 28 18.74 7.53 2.17
C VAL A 28 17.96 6.22 2.36
N ILE A 29 18.55 5.09 1.96
CA ILE A 29 17.92 3.75 2.00
C ILE A 29 17.33 3.41 3.37
N ASP A 30 18.04 3.67 4.47
CA ASP A 30 17.59 3.28 5.81
C ASP A 30 16.29 4.00 6.22
N TRP A 31 16.25 5.32 6.00
CA TRP A 31 15.06 6.13 6.28
C TRP A 31 13.90 5.78 5.34
N LEU A 32 14.19 5.59 4.05
CA LEU A 32 13.21 5.15 3.05
C LEU A 32 12.60 3.81 3.40
N TYR A 33 13.39 2.87 3.93
CA TYR A 33 12.92 1.55 4.30
C TYR A 33 11.94 1.60 5.49
N ILE A 34 12.23 2.42 6.50
CA ILE A 34 11.31 2.62 7.63
C ILE A 34 9.99 3.23 7.15
N ILE A 35 10.06 4.29 6.34
CA ILE A 35 8.87 4.95 5.78
C ILE A 35 8.05 3.97 4.93
N TYR A 36 8.72 3.17 4.09
CA TYR A 36 8.08 2.12 3.28
C TYR A 36 7.30 1.14 4.14
N ASN A 37 7.89 0.61 5.22
CA ASN A 37 7.23 -0.35 6.09
C ASN A 37 5.99 0.25 6.78
N ILE A 38 6.07 1.50 7.25
CA ILE A 38 4.93 2.20 7.85
C ILE A 38 3.80 2.36 6.82
N LEU A 39 4.12 2.83 5.62
CA LEU A 39 3.14 3.03 4.56
C LEU A 39 2.51 1.70 4.10
N LEU A 40 3.30 0.64 4.00
CA LEU A 40 2.81 -0.69 3.66
C LEU A 40 1.83 -1.20 4.72
N MET A 41 2.14 -1.04 6.01
CA MET A 41 1.27 -1.44 7.11
C MET A 41 -0.07 -0.69 7.07
N ILE A 42 -0.03 0.63 6.83
CA ILE A 42 -1.24 1.46 6.68
C ILE A 42 -2.06 1.00 5.46
N SER A 43 -1.41 0.77 4.32
CA SER A 43 -2.08 0.27 3.10
C SER A 43 -2.76 -1.08 3.32
N LEU A 44 -2.11 -2.01 4.02
CA LEU A 44 -2.69 -3.32 4.36
C LEU A 44 -3.89 -3.19 5.29
N TRP A 45 -3.84 -2.26 6.26
CA TRP A 45 -4.98 -2.00 7.14
C TRP A 45 -6.18 -1.46 6.35
N PHE A 46 -5.97 -0.48 5.47
CA PHE A 46 -7.05 0.02 4.60
C PHE A 46 -7.60 -1.08 3.69
N ALA A 47 -6.73 -1.91 3.11
CA ALA A 47 -7.15 -3.03 2.28
C ALA A 47 -8.07 -3.99 3.06
N ALA A 48 -7.70 -4.38 4.28
CA ALA A 48 -8.52 -5.24 5.12
C ALA A 48 -9.87 -4.59 5.49
N TYR A 49 -9.87 -3.28 5.80
CA TYR A 49 -11.10 -2.53 6.08
C TYR A 49 -12.06 -2.55 4.90
N PHE A 50 -11.57 -2.22 3.69
CA PHE A 50 -12.41 -2.20 2.49
C PHE A 50 -12.89 -3.60 2.07
N ILE A 51 -12.09 -4.65 2.25
CA ILE A 51 -12.55 -6.03 2.04
C ILE A 51 -13.71 -6.36 2.99
N GLY A 52 -13.62 -5.93 4.25
CA GLY A 52 -14.68 -6.12 5.24
C GLY A 52 -15.97 -5.40 4.89
N GLU A 53 -15.88 -4.19 4.33
CA GLU A 53 -17.05 -3.42 3.86
C GLU A 53 -17.72 -4.10 2.66
N ILE A 54 -16.95 -4.53 1.65
CA ILE A 54 -17.50 -5.26 0.49
C ILE A 54 -18.30 -6.49 0.95
N LYS A 55 -17.76 -7.24 1.93
CA LYS A 55 -18.43 -8.44 2.45
C LYS A 55 -19.74 -8.13 3.20
N LYS A 56 -19.89 -6.94 3.80
CA LYS A 56 -21.14 -6.55 4.47
C LYS A 56 -22.23 -6.21 3.45
N ASP A 57 -21.87 -5.63 2.32
CA ASP A 57 -22.82 -5.24 1.27
C ASP A 57 -23.38 -6.47 0.51
N ASP A 58 -22.70 -7.62 0.58
CA ASP A 58 -23.11 -8.88 -0.04
C ASP A 58 -24.08 -9.74 0.81
N ILE A 59 -24.38 -9.36 2.07
CA ILE A 59 -25.26 -10.09 3.01
C ILE A 59 -26.61 -9.38 3.14
#